data_AF-R7NEK6-F1
#
_entry.id   AF-R7NEK6-F1
#
_cell.length_a   1.000
_cell.length_b   1.000
_cell.length_c   1.000
_cell.angle_alpha   90.00
_cell.angle_beta   90.00
_cell.angle_gamma   90.00
#
_symmetry.space_group_name_H-M   'P 1'
#
loop_
_entity.id
_entity.type
_entity.pdbx_description
1 polymer ?
#
loop_
_entity_poly.entity_id
_entity_poly.type
_entity_poly.pdbx_seq_one_letter_code
_entity_poly.pdbx_strand_id
1 'polypeptide(L)'
;MIIKKPYAFIIKHFRLIHLLLLIPMFYLVTQTKEIITFFSEYVANDYTLASSTDVLSSLASNYINIFMYIAVIVIMIVLIFLTIVLQRKEKPTKFYNISIVYYLVLFILITVNFAIFKAIENDTLDPVFARLIRDLAMLIHYSQYIFIIYTGIRGIGFNIKKFDFKSDLSELEISTEDNEEIEFLIGIDSDKAKRTMRRFLRETKYYYKENKFIFIMIFIILIGVAGTLLYMNEEVYQRVYKENDNIASGYLNFKIKDSFISNLSKNGKVLNKDKYYVILELEITNRYREDHEFNYVNLELTINNKYVLPDLSIAHYFNDYGTPYSGTYIKGNTSNDYILVYEIDKNLINQDFLITVYSHYDGSVGGIGTVNHRISLDPTLIDENIISNNVSLGTNINLSNTNLGNSEFVILDYEFTRRYEYTYDYCLNSNKCIPSTGIVSIDYTSDGTNKTLLVLDYDLSLDEEIPYMNVKKSFKSVFEDYTEIIYQLNGKTYSYKVTLANPTSYDEKAIIKVPSEIENADRVELVLTIRNISYRIRLI
;
A
#
# COMPACT_ATOMS: atom_id res chain seq x y z
N MET A 1 17.51 -51.96 -26.75
CA MET A 1 17.62 -50.49 -26.95
C MET A 1 19.05 -50.11 -26.62
N ILE A 2 19.77 -49.52 -27.57
CA ILE A 2 21.20 -49.17 -27.43
C ILE A 2 21.30 -47.75 -26.86
N ILE A 3 21.98 -47.57 -25.71
CA ILE A 3 22.21 -46.26 -25.09
C ILE A 3 23.72 -45.98 -25.16
N LYS A 4 24.13 -44.98 -25.94
CA LYS A 4 25.52 -44.50 -25.97
C LYS A 4 25.87 -43.81 -24.65
N LYS A 5 27.12 -43.96 -24.17
CA LYS A 5 27.61 -43.26 -22.97
C LYS A 5 27.43 -41.73 -23.15
N PRO A 6 26.75 -41.01 -22.24
CA PRO A 6 26.42 -39.58 -22.40
C PRO A 6 27.65 -38.65 -22.51
N TYR A 7 28.84 -39.15 -22.14
CA TYR A 7 30.11 -38.41 -22.13
C TYR A 7 30.61 -38.02 -23.52
N ALA A 8 30.48 -38.91 -24.51
CA ALA A 8 30.97 -38.66 -25.87
C ALA A 8 30.20 -37.51 -26.55
N PHE A 9 28.91 -37.37 -26.24
CA PHE A 9 28.09 -36.28 -26.75
C PHE A 9 28.56 -34.92 -26.24
N ILE A 10 28.91 -34.82 -24.96
CA ILE A 10 29.28 -33.56 -24.30
C ILE A 10 30.64 -33.08 -24.77
N ILE A 11 31.60 -33.99 -24.86
CA ILE A 11 32.95 -33.67 -25.34
C ILE A 11 32.87 -33.19 -26.80
N LYS A 12 32.07 -33.85 -27.64
CA LYS A 12 31.86 -33.46 -29.03
C LYS A 12 31.23 -32.07 -29.17
N HIS A 13 30.35 -31.68 -28.25
CA HIS A 13 29.64 -30.39 -28.29
C HIS A 13 30.12 -29.40 -27.23
N PHE A 14 31.30 -29.59 -26.62
CA PHE A 14 31.76 -28.81 -25.48
C PHE A 14 31.78 -27.30 -25.75
N ARG A 15 32.27 -26.90 -26.94
CA ARG A 15 32.27 -25.51 -27.42
C ARG A 15 30.86 -24.95 -27.57
N LEU A 16 29.96 -25.72 -28.19
CA LEU A 16 28.57 -25.35 -28.40
C LEU A 16 27.83 -25.18 -27.06
N ILE A 17 28.07 -26.07 -26.09
CA ILE A 17 27.48 -25.97 -24.74
C ILE A 17 27.87 -24.67 -24.06
N HIS A 18 29.15 -24.27 -24.13
CA HIS A 18 29.61 -22.99 -23.58
C HIS A 18 29.01 -21.80 -24.31
N LEU A 19 28.89 -21.85 -25.64
CA LEU A 19 28.28 -20.78 -26.43
C LEU A 19 26.78 -20.64 -26.11
N LEU A 20 26.07 -21.76 -25.95
CA LEU A 20 24.67 -21.75 -25.49
C LEU A 20 24.53 -21.23 -24.06
N LEU A 21 25.49 -21.51 -23.18
CA LEU A 21 25.50 -21.01 -21.80
C LEU A 21 25.62 -19.48 -21.75
N LEU A 22 26.22 -18.84 -22.76
CA LEU A 22 26.31 -17.37 -22.81
C LEU A 22 24.94 -16.70 -22.93
N ILE A 23 23.94 -17.34 -23.57
CA ILE A 23 22.61 -16.76 -23.77
C ILE A 23 21.94 -16.39 -22.44
N PRO A 24 21.73 -17.33 -21.49
CA PRO A 24 21.16 -16.99 -20.19
C PRO A 24 22.09 -16.10 -19.36
N MET A 25 23.42 -16.16 -19.53
CA MET A 25 24.34 -15.28 -18.81
C MET A 25 24.23 -13.82 -19.25
N PHE A 26 24.13 -13.56 -20.55
CA PHE A 26 23.91 -12.21 -21.08
C PHE A 26 22.56 -11.64 -20.67
N TYR A 27 21.51 -12.46 -20.69
CA TYR A 27 20.20 -12.08 -20.17
C TYR A 27 20.26 -11.66 -18.69
N LEU A 28 20.96 -12.41 -17.83
CA LEU A 28 21.11 -12.02 -16.42
C LEU A 28 21.88 -10.72 -16.24
N VAL A 29 22.89 -10.44 -17.07
CA VAL A 29 23.61 -9.16 -17.04
C VAL A 29 22.69 -8.00 -17.36
N THR A 30 21.85 -8.11 -18.39
CA THR A 30 20.93 -7.02 -18.75
C THR A 30 19.90 -6.76 -17.65
N GLN A 31 19.33 -7.81 -17.06
CA GLN A 31 18.35 -7.67 -15.98
C GLN A 31 18.96 -7.13 -14.69
N THR A 32 20.17 -7.58 -14.32
CA THR A 32 20.85 -7.03 -13.13
C THR A 32 21.32 -5.59 -13.32
N LYS A 33 21.52 -5.14 -14.56
CA LYS A 33 21.78 -3.72 -14.86
C LYS A 33 20.57 -2.85 -14.52
N GLU A 34 19.36 -3.28 -14.87
CA GLU A 34 18.12 -2.54 -14.57
C GLU A 34 17.95 -2.34 -13.06
N ILE A 35 18.21 -3.39 -12.26
CA ILE A 35 18.20 -3.32 -10.79
C ILE A 35 19.21 -2.28 -10.27
N ILE A 36 20.43 -2.23 -10.82
CA ILE A 36 21.46 -1.27 -10.40
C ILE A 36 21.10 0.16 -10.79
N THR A 37 20.61 0.35 -12.02
CA THR A 37 20.16 1.65 -12.49
C THR A 37 19.08 2.19 -11.57
N PHE A 38 18.09 1.36 -11.21
CA PHE A 38 17.09 1.71 -10.22
C PHE A 38 17.70 2.15 -8.89
N PHE A 39 18.54 1.32 -8.24
CA PHE A 39 19.09 1.69 -6.93
C PHE A 39 20.01 2.93 -7.00
N SER A 40 20.68 3.14 -8.13
CA SER A 40 21.51 4.32 -8.34
C SER A 40 20.67 5.59 -8.46
N GLU A 41 19.58 5.53 -9.22
CA GLU A 41 18.61 6.61 -9.36
C GLU A 41 17.88 6.88 -8.05
N TYR A 42 17.43 5.84 -7.35
CA TYR A 42 16.78 5.96 -6.05
C TYR A 42 17.67 6.71 -5.04
N VAL A 43 18.94 6.33 -4.93
CA VAL A 43 19.89 7.04 -4.05
C VAL A 43 20.22 8.45 -4.56
N ALA A 44 20.33 8.65 -5.88
CA ALA A 44 20.65 9.96 -6.46
C ALA A 44 19.49 10.96 -6.32
N ASN A 45 18.27 10.48 -6.17
CA ASN A 45 17.06 11.28 -6.04
C ASN A 45 16.59 11.42 -4.58
N ASP A 46 17.51 11.40 -3.61
CA ASP A 46 17.19 11.51 -2.18
C ASP A 46 16.13 10.49 -1.72
N TYR A 47 16.22 9.26 -2.23
CA TYR A 47 15.32 8.16 -1.89
C TYR A 47 13.86 8.43 -2.32
N THR A 48 13.67 9.27 -3.34
CA THR A 48 12.39 9.48 -4.04
C THR A 48 12.39 8.75 -5.40
N LEU A 49 11.21 8.41 -5.89
CA LEU A 49 11.06 7.68 -7.16
C LEU A 49 10.99 8.69 -8.32
N ALA A 50 11.82 8.46 -9.33
CA ALA A 50 12.09 9.45 -10.39
C ALA A 50 11.32 9.23 -11.70
N SER A 51 10.69 8.07 -11.93
CA SER A 51 10.01 7.76 -13.20
C SER A 51 8.74 6.91 -13.03
N SER A 52 7.69 7.33 -13.74
CA SER A 52 6.38 6.70 -13.82
C SER A 52 6.41 5.50 -14.76
N THR A 53 6.19 4.29 -14.24
CA THR A 53 5.79 3.16 -15.08
C THR A 53 4.25 3.07 -15.05
N ASP A 54 3.61 3.22 -16.22
CA ASP A 54 2.14 3.27 -16.49
C ASP A 54 1.32 2.05 -16.04
N VAL A 55 1.88 1.19 -15.20
CA VAL A 55 1.27 -0.06 -14.79
C VAL A 55 1.19 -0.11 -13.27
N LEU A 56 0.03 -0.47 -12.73
CA LEU A 56 -0.19 -0.78 -11.32
C LEU A 56 0.45 -2.15 -10.98
N SER A 57 1.76 -2.27 -11.22
CA SER A 57 2.55 -3.44 -10.90
C SER A 57 3.40 -3.13 -9.68
N SER A 58 3.61 -4.13 -8.82
CA SER A 58 4.60 -3.99 -7.75
C SER A 58 5.95 -3.63 -8.35
N LEU A 59 6.67 -2.69 -7.73
CA LEU A 59 8.04 -2.30 -8.02
C LEU A 59 8.92 -3.54 -8.19
N ALA A 60 8.77 -4.54 -7.34
CA ALA A 60 9.51 -5.79 -7.43
C ALA A 60 9.27 -6.53 -8.76
N SER A 61 8.03 -6.58 -9.23
CA SER A 61 7.67 -7.26 -10.49
C SER A 61 8.19 -6.56 -11.74
N ASN A 62 8.49 -5.26 -11.67
CA ASN A 62 9.07 -4.52 -12.80
C ASN A 62 10.54 -4.86 -13.03
N TYR A 63 11.27 -5.27 -12.00
CA TYR A 63 12.72 -5.55 -12.08
C TYR A 63 13.07 -7.03 -11.91
N ILE A 64 12.17 -7.84 -11.35
CA ILE A 64 12.44 -9.24 -11.05
C ILE A 64 11.39 -10.13 -11.71
N ASN A 65 11.87 -10.96 -12.63
CA ASN A 65 11.04 -11.89 -13.39
C ASN A 65 11.40 -13.35 -13.06
N ILE A 66 10.41 -14.25 -13.10
CA ILE A 66 10.60 -15.70 -12.98
C ILE A 66 11.66 -16.25 -13.95
N PHE A 67 11.80 -15.65 -15.13
CA PHE A 67 12.84 -16.03 -16.10
C PHE A 67 14.27 -15.82 -15.58
N MET A 68 14.51 -14.87 -14.67
CA MET A 68 15.82 -14.69 -14.04
C MET A 68 16.18 -15.91 -13.17
N TYR A 69 15.23 -16.39 -12.36
CA TYR A 69 15.43 -17.60 -11.55
C TYR A 69 15.65 -18.83 -12.42
N ILE A 70 14.87 -18.99 -13.49
CA ILE A 70 15.02 -20.08 -14.45
C ILE A 70 16.41 -20.02 -15.11
N ALA A 71 16.86 -18.84 -15.54
CA ALA A 71 18.18 -18.66 -16.16
C ALA A 71 19.31 -19.08 -15.20
N VAL A 72 19.25 -18.68 -13.93
CA VAL A 72 20.24 -19.08 -12.91
C VAL A 72 20.21 -20.60 -12.70
N ILE A 73 19.03 -21.22 -12.59
CA ILE A 73 18.89 -22.68 -12.41
C ILE A 73 19.47 -23.43 -13.62
N VAL A 74 19.15 -23.00 -14.84
CA VAL A 74 19.67 -23.60 -16.07
C VAL A 74 21.20 -23.52 -16.10
N ILE A 75 21.77 -22.36 -15.79
CA ILE A 75 23.23 -22.18 -15.72
C ILE A 75 23.84 -23.15 -14.69
N MET A 76 23.29 -23.22 -13.48
CA MET A 76 23.80 -24.10 -12.43
C MET A 76 23.72 -25.58 -12.83
N ILE A 77 22.63 -26.04 -13.45
CA ILE A 77 22.48 -27.43 -13.92
C ILE A 77 23.58 -27.76 -14.93
N VAL A 78 23.80 -26.89 -15.92
CA VAL A 78 24.82 -27.10 -16.95
C VAL A 78 26.23 -27.09 -16.32
N LEU A 79 26.52 -26.17 -15.40
CA LEU A 79 27.82 -26.10 -14.72
C LEU A 79 28.08 -27.34 -13.85
N ILE A 80 27.08 -27.80 -13.09
CA ILE A 80 27.18 -29.03 -12.28
C ILE A 80 27.47 -30.23 -13.19
N PHE A 81 26.76 -30.32 -14.32
CA PHE A 81 26.96 -31.39 -15.27
C PHE A 81 28.36 -31.37 -15.88
N LEU A 82 28.87 -30.18 -16.24
CA LEU A 82 30.25 -30.01 -16.73
C LEU A 82 31.29 -30.39 -15.65
N THR A 83 31.06 -30.04 -14.38
CA THR A 83 31.93 -30.46 -13.27
C THR A 83 32.00 -31.98 -13.15
N ILE A 84 30.87 -32.68 -13.20
CA ILE A 84 30.81 -34.16 -13.11
C ILE A 84 31.63 -34.80 -14.24
N VAL A 85 31.45 -34.31 -15.48
CA VAL A 85 32.12 -34.85 -16.66
C VAL A 85 33.63 -34.66 -16.56
N LEU A 86 34.08 -33.47 -16.15
CA LEU A 86 35.50 -33.16 -16.07
C LEU A 86 36.18 -33.86 -14.89
N GLN A 87 35.49 -34.06 -13.77
CA GLN A 87 36.01 -34.88 -12.66
C GLN A 87 36.27 -36.31 -13.10
N ARG A 88 35.36 -36.93 -13.87
CA ARG A 88 35.54 -38.29 -14.40
C ARG A 88 36.68 -38.42 -15.40
N LYS A 89 37.08 -37.31 -16.03
CA LYS A 89 38.20 -37.26 -16.98
C LYS A 89 39.48 -36.67 -16.35
N GLU A 90 39.51 -36.48 -15.03
CA GLU A 90 40.62 -35.88 -14.29
C GLU A 90 41.07 -34.50 -14.84
N LYS A 91 40.12 -33.71 -15.34
CA LYS A 91 40.33 -32.38 -15.92
C LYS A 91 40.07 -31.26 -14.92
N PRO A 92 40.62 -30.04 -15.12
CA PRO A 92 40.48 -28.94 -14.18
C PRO A 92 39.03 -28.43 -14.04
N THR A 93 38.50 -28.51 -12.82
CA THR A 93 37.10 -28.17 -12.49
C THR A 93 36.93 -26.85 -11.74
N LYS A 94 38.03 -26.20 -11.35
CA LYS A 94 38.03 -24.99 -10.49
C LYS A 94 37.10 -23.88 -10.98
N PHE A 95 37.14 -23.56 -12.28
CA PHE A 95 36.28 -22.53 -12.87
C PHE A 95 34.81 -22.82 -12.63
N TYR A 96 34.35 -24.03 -12.96
CA TYR A 96 32.94 -24.42 -12.83
C TYR A 96 32.48 -24.40 -11.37
N ASN A 97 33.32 -24.86 -10.44
CA ASN A 97 32.99 -24.83 -9.02
C ASN A 97 32.85 -23.39 -8.49
N ILE A 98 33.73 -22.48 -8.90
CA ILE A 98 33.64 -21.05 -8.54
C ILE A 98 32.39 -20.43 -9.17
N SER A 99 32.10 -20.74 -10.44
CA SER A 99 30.89 -20.28 -11.13
C SER A 99 29.62 -20.77 -10.43
N ILE A 100 29.56 -22.03 -9.99
CA ILE A 100 28.39 -22.55 -9.25
C ILE A 100 28.17 -21.75 -7.97
N VAL A 101 29.22 -21.51 -7.18
CA VAL A 101 29.11 -20.70 -5.95
C VAL A 101 28.64 -19.28 -6.29
N TYR A 102 29.18 -18.69 -7.34
CA TYR A 102 28.79 -17.36 -7.79
C TYR A 102 27.31 -17.27 -8.18
N TYR A 103 26.82 -18.19 -9.03
CA TYR A 103 25.42 -18.19 -9.45
C TYR A 103 24.46 -18.53 -8.31
N LEU A 104 24.92 -19.25 -7.29
CA LEU A 104 24.17 -19.46 -6.05
C LEU A 104 24.05 -18.17 -5.23
N VAL A 105 25.12 -17.39 -5.10
CA VAL A 105 25.07 -16.05 -4.48
C VAL A 105 24.13 -15.14 -5.28
N LEU A 106 24.19 -15.17 -6.61
CA LEU A 106 23.30 -14.39 -7.47
C LEU A 106 21.82 -14.77 -7.26
N PHE A 107 21.51 -16.07 -7.15
CA PHE A 107 20.15 -16.56 -6.86
C PHE A 107 19.59 -15.96 -5.55
N ILE A 108 20.41 -16.00 -4.48
CA ILE A 108 20.04 -15.45 -3.18
C ILE A 108 19.77 -13.94 -3.31
N LEU A 109 20.60 -13.22 -4.05
CA LEU A 109 20.46 -11.78 -4.19
C LEU A 109 19.27 -11.34 -5.02
N ILE A 110 18.90 -12.09 -6.06
CA ILE A 110 17.64 -11.82 -6.77
C ILE A 110 16.48 -11.91 -5.77
N THR A 111 16.49 -12.92 -4.89
CA THR A 111 15.46 -13.07 -3.85
C THR A 111 15.50 -11.94 -2.80
N VAL A 112 16.70 -11.54 -2.37
CA VAL A 112 16.87 -10.44 -1.41
C VAL A 112 16.44 -9.10 -2.03
N ASN A 113 16.77 -8.83 -3.28
CA ASN A 113 16.33 -7.63 -3.99
C ASN A 113 14.81 -7.57 -4.10
N PHE A 114 14.13 -8.69 -4.30
CA PHE A 114 12.66 -8.74 -4.29
C PHE A 114 12.09 -8.25 -2.95
N ALA A 115 12.63 -8.73 -1.84
CA ALA A 115 12.24 -8.28 -0.51
C ALA A 115 12.56 -6.79 -0.29
N ILE A 116 13.68 -6.30 -0.83
CA ILE A 116 14.07 -4.89 -0.72
C ILE A 116 13.16 -3.98 -1.54
N PHE A 117 12.80 -4.36 -2.76
CA PHE A 117 11.83 -3.61 -3.55
C PHE A 117 10.50 -3.47 -2.79
N LYS A 118 10.02 -4.54 -2.15
CA LYS A 118 8.87 -4.48 -1.24
C LYS A 118 9.09 -3.56 -0.03
N ALA A 119 10.29 -3.54 0.54
CA ALA A 119 10.60 -2.65 1.65
C ALA A 119 10.63 -1.17 1.21
N ILE A 120 11.07 -0.88 -0.02
CA ILE A 120 10.99 0.47 -0.62
C ILE A 120 9.53 0.86 -0.85
N GLU A 121 8.73 -0.06 -1.39
CA GLU A 121 7.27 0.12 -1.52
C GLU A 121 6.61 0.46 -0.19
N ASN A 122 7.04 -0.16 0.91
CA ASN A 122 6.38 0.00 2.22
C ASN A 122 6.96 1.11 3.12
N ASP A 123 7.90 1.93 2.65
CA ASP A 123 8.72 2.87 3.45
C ASP A 123 9.64 2.30 4.54
N THR A 124 9.84 1.00 4.57
CA THR A 124 10.56 0.41 5.70
C THR A 124 12.07 0.36 5.47
N LEU A 125 12.56 0.86 4.33
CA LEU A 125 13.97 0.74 3.97
C LEU A 125 14.81 1.90 4.50
N ASP A 126 15.79 1.57 5.34
CA ASP A 126 16.77 2.53 5.82
C ASP A 126 17.69 3.07 4.69
N PRO A 127 17.94 4.40 4.62
CA PRO A 127 18.81 5.02 3.63
C PRO A 127 20.27 4.53 3.59
N VAL A 128 20.85 4.15 4.74
CA VAL A 128 22.20 3.55 4.80
C VAL A 128 22.16 2.16 4.17
N PHE A 129 21.13 1.38 4.50
CA PHE A 129 20.94 0.05 3.93
C PHE A 129 20.68 0.09 2.42
N ALA A 130 19.93 1.07 1.91
CA ALA A 130 19.74 1.28 0.46
C ALA A 130 21.06 1.47 -0.30
N ARG A 131 22.00 2.25 0.26
CA ARG A 131 23.34 2.45 -0.31
C ARG A 131 24.18 1.17 -0.30
N LEU A 132 24.12 0.41 0.79
CA LEU A 132 24.81 -0.88 0.89
C LEU A 132 24.34 -1.86 -0.19
N ILE A 133 23.03 -1.94 -0.42
CA ILE A 133 22.44 -2.80 -1.44
C ILE A 133 22.85 -2.36 -2.85
N ARG A 134 22.81 -1.06 -3.14
CA ARG A 134 23.29 -0.51 -4.41
C ARG A 134 24.73 -0.94 -4.69
N ASP A 135 25.62 -0.77 -3.71
CA ASP A 135 27.05 -1.06 -3.87
C ASP A 135 27.30 -2.58 -4.02
N LEU A 136 26.57 -3.40 -3.27
CA LEU A 136 26.63 -4.87 -3.39
C LEU A 136 26.11 -5.35 -4.76
N ALA A 137 25.00 -4.77 -5.23
CA ALA A 137 24.43 -5.06 -6.54
C ALA A 137 25.43 -4.71 -7.65
N MET A 138 26.07 -3.53 -7.58
CA MET A 138 27.12 -3.11 -8.52
C MET A 138 28.29 -4.09 -8.57
N LEU A 139 28.85 -4.47 -7.41
CA LEU A 139 29.96 -5.43 -7.32
C LEU A 139 29.62 -6.75 -8.01
N ILE A 140 28.37 -7.19 -7.86
CA ILE A 140 27.93 -8.48 -8.36
C ILE A 140 27.63 -8.42 -9.85
N HIS A 141 27.02 -7.36 -10.36
CA HIS A 141 26.85 -7.18 -11.79
C HIS A 141 28.19 -7.10 -12.54
N TYR A 142 29.16 -6.31 -12.05
CA TYR A 142 30.45 -6.20 -12.74
C TYR A 142 31.24 -7.51 -12.73
N SER A 143 31.11 -8.33 -11.68
CA SER A 143 31.75 -9.64 -11.65
C SER A 143 31.15 -10.67 -12.63
N GLN A 144 29.91 -10.48 -13.11
CA GLN A 144 29.30 -11.35 -14.14
C GLN A 144 30.11 -11.36 -15.43
N TYR A 145 30.65 -10.21 -15.83
CA TYR A 145 31.46 -10.09 -17.05
C TYR A 145 32.69 -10.99 -17.01
N ILE A 146 33.29 -11.21 -15.83
CA ILE A 146 34.42 -12.13 -15.68
C ILE A 146 33.98 -13.55 -16.09
N PHE A 147 32.85 -14.03 -15.57
CA PHE A 147 32.34 -15.36 -15.88
C PHE A 147 31.91 -15.51 -17.35
N ILE A 148 31.31 -14.47 -17.93
CA ILE A 148 30.93 -14.42 -19.35
C ILE A 148 32.17 -14.51 -20.24
N ILE A 149 33.20 -13.69 -19.95
CA ILE A 149 34.44 -13.68 -20.74
C ILE A 149 35.10 -15.07 -20.69
N TYR A 150 35.27 -15.66 -19.50
CA TYR A 150 35.85 -17.00 -19.37
C TYR A 150 35.02 -18.10 -20.05
N THR A 151 33.69 -18.01 -19.98
CA THR A 151 32.80 -18.94 -20.68
C THR A 151 32.92 -18.78 -22.20
N GLY A 152 33.01 -17.54 -22.69
CA GLY A 152 33.17 -17.23 -24.12
C GLY A 152 34.50 -17.71 -24.68
N ILE A 153 35.60 -17.53 -23.95
CA ILE A 153 36.93 -18.05 -24.31
C ILE A 153 36.86 -19.57 -24.53
N ARG A 154 36.18 -20.31 -23.64
CA ARG A 154 35.99 -21.77 -23.75
C ARG A 154 35.01 -22.17 -24.87
N GLY A 155 33.99 -21.35 -25.13
CA GLY A 155 33.06 -21.55 -26.25
C GLY A 155 33.74 -21.42 -27.61
N ILE A 156 34.61 -20.41 -27.77
CA ILE A 156 35.37 -20.18 -29.00
C ILE A 156 36.54 -21.17 -29.13
N GLY A 157 37.07 -21.65 -27.99
CA GLY A 157 38.25 -22.52 -27.94
C GLY A 157 39.57 -21.77 -28.14
N PHE A 158 39.60 -20.50 -27.73
CA PHE A 158 40.76 -19.61 -27.86
C PHE A 158 41.75 -19.81 -26.70
N ASN A 159 43.00 -20.16 -26.99
CA ASN A 159 44.03 -20.30 -25.96
C ASN A 159 44.79 -18.98 -25.74
N ILE A 160 44.45 -18.27 -24.66
CA ILE A 160 45.09 -17.00 -24.28
C ILE A 160 46.60 -17.15 -24.01
N LYS A 161 47.06 -18.32 -23.53
CA LYS A 161 48.48 -18.54 -23.23
C LYS A 161 49.35 -18.79 -24.46
N LYS A 162 48.76 -19.28 -25.56
CA LYS A 162 49.49 -19.65 -26.78
C LYS A 162 49.09 -18.83 -28.01
N PHE A 163 48.11 -17.93 -27.88
CA PHE A 163 47.53 -17.15 -28.99
C PHE A 163 47.20 -18.02 -30.22
N ASP A 164 46.59 -19.18 -29.96
CA ASP A 164 46.29 -20.22 -30.96
C ASP A 164 44.88 -20.79 -30.75
N PHE A 165 44.17 -21.06 -31.84
CA PHE A 165 42.74 -21.44 -31.87
C PHE A 165 42.49 -22.95 -31.76
N LYS A 166 43.47 -23.75 -31.32
CA LYS A 166 43.42 -25.20 -31.58
C LYS A 166 43.89 -26.14 -30.46
N SER A 167 43.83 -25.74 -29.18
CA SER A 167 44.36 -26.58 -28.07
C SER A 167 43.34 -27.17 -27.09
N ASP A 168 42.09 -26.71 -27.06
CA ASP A 168 41.09 -27.29 -26.14
C ASP A 168 40.54 -28.64 -26.62
N LEU A 169 40.51 -28.89 -27.94
CA LEU A 169 40.00 -30.15 -28.49
C LEU A 169 41.03 -31.29 -28.43
N SER A 170 42.32 -30.98 -28.58
CA SER A 170 43.40 -31.98 -28.55
C SER A 170 43.68 -32.51 -27.15
N GLU A 171 43.33 -31.77 -26.10
CA GLU A 171 43.37 -32.29 -24.72
C GLU A 171 42.16 -33.17 -24.37
N LEU A 172 41.12 -33.20 -25.21
CA LEU A 172 39.87 -33.94 -25.00
C LEU A 172 39.75 -35.18 -25.91
N GLU A 173 40.86 -35.67 -26.46
CA GLU A 173 40.88 -36.82 -27.38
C GLU A 173 40.05 -38.00 -26.86
N ILE A 174 39.16 -38.48 -27.73
CA ILE A 174 38.21 -39.55 -27.47
C ILE A 174 38.98 -40.88 -27.58
N SER A 175 39.21 -41.58 -26.47
CA SER A 175 39.73 -42.96 -26.53
C SER A 175 38.62 -43.90 -27.05
N THR A 176 39.01 -44.95 -27.76
CA THR A 176 38.11 -45.94 -28.36
C THR A 176 37.24 -46.69 -27.34
N GLU A 177 37.55 -46.59 -26.03
CA GLU A 177 36.80 -47.17 -24.90
C GLU A 177 35.51 -46.40 -24.53
N ASP A 178 35.36 -45.16 -25.01
CA ASP A 178 34.17 -44.33 -24.74
C ASP A 178 32.95 -44.70 -25.64
N ASN A 179 33.16 -45.55 -26.66
CA ASN A 179 32.13 -45.99 -27.63
C ASN A 179 31.54 -47.38 -27.32
N GLU A 180 31.83 -47.98 -26.17
CA GLU A 180 31.31 -49.32 -25.85
C GLU A 180 29.78 -49.38 -25.79
N GLU A 181 29.24 -50.32 -26.57
CA GLU A 181 27.83 -50.68 -26.64
C GLU A 181 27.51 -51.72 -25.56
N ILE A 182 26.46 -51.47 -24.76
CA ILE A 182 26.00 -52.41 -23.74
C ILE A 182 24.76 -53.12 -24.27
N GLU A 183 24.87 -54.42 -24.54
CA GLU A 183 23.72 -55.28 -24.84
C GLU A 183 23.02 -55.72 -23.55
N PHE A 184 21.70 -55.53 -23.51
CA PHE A 184 20.87 -55.82 -22.35
C PHE A 184 19.94 -57.01 -22.65
N LEU A 185 20.24 -58.18 -22.09
CA LEU A 185 19.34 -59.35 -22.11
C LEU A 185 18.44 -59.30 -20.87
N ILE A 186 17.13 -59.12 -21.09
CA ILE A 186 16.13 -58.98 -20.03
C ILE A 186 15.55 -60.36 -19.68
N GLY A 187 15.93 -60.87 -18.51
CA GLY A 187 15.18 -61.87 -17.75
C GLY A 187 15.08 -61.38 -16.31
N ILE A 188 13.88 -61.05 -15.85
CA ILE A 188 13.64 -60.45 -14.53
C ILE A 188 13.38 -61.56 -13.51
N ASP A 189 14.33 -61.73 -12.61
CA ASP A 189 14.28 -62.60 -11.44
C ASP A 189 14.30 -61.71 -10.17
N SER A 190 13.40 -61.95 -9.21
CA SER A 190 13.18 -61.06 -8.05
C SER A 190 14.40 -60.96 -7.12
N ASP A 191 15.23 -62.01 -7.07
CA ASP A 191 16.47 -62.00 -6.29
C ASP A 191 17.60 -61.23 -7.00
N LYS A 192 17.61 -61.24 -8.34
CA LYS A 192 18.43 -60.31 -9.14
C LYS A 192 18.01 -58.87 -8.87
N ALA A 193 16.72 -58.56 -8.81
CA ALA A 193 16.24 -57.20 -8.53
C ALA A 193 16.72 -56.68 -7.16
N LYS A 194 16.62 -57.48 -6.09
CA LYS A 194 17.14 -57.12 -4.76
C LYS A 194 18.67 -56.96 -4.73
N ARG A 195 19.39 -57.78 -5.50
CA ARG A 195 20.86 -57.69 -5.61
C ARG A 195 21.28 -56.45 -6.41
N THR A 196 20.56 -56.11 -7.47
CA THR A 196 20.76 -54.90 -8.27
C THR A 196 20.44 -53.65 -7.47
N MET A 197 19.37 -53.64 -6.66
CA MET A 197 19.03 -52.52 -5.78
C MET A 197 20.12 -52.28 -4.72
N ARG A 198 20.63 -53.34 -4.07
CA ARG A 198 21.72 -53.22 -3.08
C ARG A 198 23.03 -52.77 -3.73
N ARG A 199 23.32 -53.25 -4.94
CA ARG A 199 24.48 -52.81 -5.73
C ARG A 199 24.34 -51.34 -6.11
N PHE A 200 23.18 -50.93 -6.60
CA PHE A 200 22.84 -49.55 -6.90
C PHE A 200 23.02 -48.65 -5.68
N LEU A 201 22.40 -48.97 -4.54
CA LEU A 201 22.56 -48.19 -3.29
C LEU A 201 24.01 -48.04 -2.85
N ARG A 202 24.82 -49.09 -3.01
CA ARG A 202 26.25 -49.06 -2.68
C ARG A 202 27.03 -48.19 -3.67
N GLU A 203 26.77 -48.33 -4.96
CA GLU A 203 27.38 -47.49 -6.01
C GLU A 203 26.98 -46.02 -5.84
N THR A 204 25.71 -45.72 -5.51
CA THR A 204 25.24 -44.37 -5.17
C THR A 204 25.93 -43.82 -3.92
N LYS A 205 26.14 -44.65 -2.89
CA LYS A 205 26.86 -44.25 -1.66
C LYS A 205 28.32 -43.90 -1.94
N TYR A 206 29.01 -44.70 -2.76
CA TYR A 206 30.38 -44.39 -3.16
C TYR A 206 30.44 -43.12 -4.01
N TYR A 207 29.51 -42.98 -4.96
CA TYR A 207 29.40 -41.79 -5.80
C TYR A 207 29.12 -40.52 -4.99
N TYR A 208 28.27 -40.59 -3.96
CA TYR A 208 28.04 -39.50 -3.00
C TYR A 208 29.29 -39.13 -2.22
N LYS A 209 30.05 -40.13 -1.73
CA LYS A 209 31.27 -39.89 -0.96
C LYS A 209 32.36 -39.23 -1.82
N GLU A 210 32.42 -39.59 -3.10
CA GLU A 210 33.37 -39.04 -4.08
C GLU A 210 32.97 -37.65 -4.59
N ASN A 211 31.66 -37.39 -4.73
CA ASN A 211 31.11 -36.15 -5.29
C ASN A 211 30.36 -35.31 -4.25
N LYS A 212 30.78 -35.34 -2.98
CA LYS A 212 30.07 -34.73 -1.84
C LYS A 212 29.73 -33.25 -2.08
N PHE A 213 30.63 -32.50 -2.72
CA PHE A 213 30.41 -31.10 -3.11
C PHE A 213 29.21 -30.92 -4.05
N ILE A 214 29.08 -31.76 -5.08
CA ILE A 214 27.97 -31.68 -6.05
C ILE A 214 26.63 -31.97 -5.38
N PHE A 215 26.57 -32.99 -4.53
CA PHE A 215 25.34 -33.32 -3.81
C PHE A 215 24.93 -32.22 -2.83
N ILE A 216 25.89 -31.60 -2.13
CA ILE A 216 25.62 -30.43 -1.29
C ILE A 216 25.07 -29.26 -2.12
N MET A 217 25.63 -29.00 -3.31
CA MET A 217 25.15 -27.92 -4.18
C MET A 217 23.74 -28.17 -4.72
N ILE A 218 23.46 -29.38 -5.19
CA ILE A 218 22.10 -29.76 -5.63
C ILE A 218 21.10 -29.59 -4.49
N PHE A 219 21.47 -30.00 -3.27
CA PHE A 219 20.61 -29.87 -2.09
C PHE A 219 20.34 -28.42 -1.71
N ILE A 220 21.35 -27.54 -1.77
CA ILE A 220 21.16 -26.10 -1.50
C ILE A 220 20.27 -25.47 -2.57
N ILE A 221 20.42 -25.84 -3.84
CA ILE A 221 19.53 -25.35 -4.92
C ILE A 221 18.09 -25.77 -4.66
N LEU A 222 17.87 -27.04 -4.29
CA LEU A 222 16.54 -27.57 -3.97
C LEU A 222 15.89 -26.83 -2.80
N ILE A 223 16.63 -26.63 -1.70
CA ILE A 223 16.15 -25.85 -0.55
C ILE A 223 15.88 -24.40 -0.96
N GLY A 224 16.76 -23.79 -1.74
CA GLY A 224 16.60 -22.42 -2.22
C GLY A 224 15.32 -22.25 -3.03
N VAL A 225 15.07 -23.13 -4.00
CA VAL A 225 13.84 -23.11 -4.82
C VAL A 225 12.60 -23.35 -3.97
N ALA A 226 12.61 -24.35 -3.09
CA ALA A 226 11.48 -24.64 -2.21
C ALA A 226 11.19 -23.46 -1.26
N GLY A 227 12.23 -22.86 -0.68
CA GLY A 227 12.12 -21.68 0.17
C GLY A 227 11.56 -20.47 -0.57
N THR A 228 12.02 -20.20 -1.80
CA THR A 228 11.46 -19.13 -2.62
C THR A 228 9.99 -19.39 -2.95
N LEU A 229 9.60 -20.61 -3.31
CA LEU A 229 8.19 -20.91 -3.61
C LEU A 229 7.27 -20.73 -2.39
N LEU A 230 7.71 -21.19 -1.21
CA LEU A 230 6.97 -21.01 0.04
C LEU A 230 6.84 -19.53 0.40
N TYR A 231 7.95 -18.78 0.33
CA TYR A 231 7.97 -17.34 0.59
C TYR A 231 7.05 -16.59 -0.38
N MET A 232 7.11 -16.88 -1.68
CA MET A 232 6.24 -16.22 -2.67
C MET A 232 4.75 -16.55 -2.42
N ASN A 233 4.43 -17.77 -2.00
CA ASN A 233 3.05 -18.14 -1.69
C ASN A 233 2.48 -17.37 -0.49
N GLU A 234 3.23 -17.31 0.62
CA GLU A 234 2.77 -16.66 1.85
C GLU A 234 2.81 -15.12 1.75
N GLU A 235 3.92 -14.55 1.26
CA GLU A 235 4.14 -13.10 1.32
C GLU A 235 3.65 -12.35 0.09
N VAL A 236 3.38 -13.03 -1.03
CA VAL A 236 2.95 -12.38 -2.29
C VAL A 236 1.53 -12.78 -2.67
N TYR A 237 1.25 -14.07 -2.80
CA TYR A 237 -0.01 -14.51 -3.43
C TYR A 237 -1.21 -14.57 -2.47
N GLN A 238 -1.00 -14.88 -1.19
CA GLN A 238 -2.10 -15.11 -0.23
C GLN A 238 -2.14 -14.12 0.93
N ARG A 239 -1.37 -13.04 0.88
CA ARG A 239 -1.30 -12.06 1.96
C ARG A 239 -2.58 -11.24 2.05
N VAL A 240 -3.21 -11.26 3.23
CA VAL A 240 -4.28 -10.34 3.61
C VAL A 240 -3.70 -9.31 4.57
N TYR A 241 -3.73 -8.05 4.17
CA TYR A 241 -3.27 -6.91 4.95
C TYR A 241 -4.31 -6.54 6.00
N LYS A 242 -3.88 -5.83 7.03
CA LYS A 242 -4.76 -5.25 8.04
C LYS A 242 -4.78 -3.74 7.91
N GLU A 243 -5.72 -3.10 8.59
CA GLU A 243 -5.62 -1.67 8.87
C GLU A 243 -4.25 -1.34 9.46
N ASN A 244 -3.79 -0.15 9.15
CA ASN A 244 -2.47 0.37 9.41
C ASN A 244 -1.28 -0.27 8.66
N ASP A 245 -1.50 -1.29 7.82
CA ASP A 245 -0.45 -1.74 6.91
C ASP A 245 -0.28 -0.75 5.75
N ASN A 246 0.98 -0.51 5.36
CA ASN A 246 1.30 0.23 4.14
C ASN A 246 1.11 -0.66 2.92
N ILE A 247 0.43 -0.14 1.91
CA ILE A 247 0.08 -0.86 0.70
C ILE A 247 0.51 -0.04 -0.50
N ALA A 248 1.34 -0.63 -1.34
CA ALA A 248 1.71 -0.04 -2.62
C ALA A 248 0.63 -0.33 -3.67
N SER A 249 0.22 0.70 -4.39
CA SER A 249 -0.77 0.63 -5.46
C SER A 249 -0.34 1.52 -6.62
N GLY A 250 0.53 0.98 -7.47
CA GLY A 250 1.10 1.71 -8.60
C GLY A 250 1.98 2.85 -8.13
N TYR A 251 1.62 4.09 -8.48
CA TYR A 251 2.39 5.28 -8.10
C TYR A 251 2.16 5.75 -6.66
N LEU A 252 1.09 5.28 -6.05
CA LEU A 252 0.65 5.77 -4.76
C LEU A 252 0.76 4.64 -3.75
N ASN A 253 1.25 5.00 -2.58
CA ASN A 253 1.11 4.17 -1.42
C ASN A 253 -0.10 4.65 -0.66
N PHE A 254 -0.87 3.74 -0.10
CA PHE A 254 -1.90 4.11 0.83
C PHE A 254 -1.93 3.20 2.04
N LYS A 255 -2.51 3.72 3.10
CA LYS A 255 -2.71 3.03 4.37
C LYS A 255 -4.11 3.37 4.85
N ILE A 256 -4.88 2.35 5.22
CA ILE A 256 -6.16 2.54 5.90
C ILE A 256 -5.83 2.77 7.37
N LYS A 257 -6.03 3.98 7.90
CA LYS A 257 -5.72 4.33 9.29
C LYS A 257 -6.74 3.72 10.25
N ASP A 258 -8.01 3.86 9.89
CA ASP A 258 -9.16 3.42 10.68
C ASP A 258 -10.38 3.22 9.76
N SER A 259 -11.39 2.53 10.26
CA SER A 259 -12.67 2.37 9.59
C SER A 259 -13.87 2.44 10.53
N PHE A 260 -14.97 2.99 10.02
CA PHE A 260 -16.19 3.21 10.80
C PHE A 260 -17.43 2.77 10.04
N ILE A 261 -18.48 2.43 10.78
CA ILE A 261 -19.82 2.20 10.23
C ILE A 261 -20.81 3.14 10.91
N SER A 262 -21.54 3.91 10.11
CA SER A 262 -22.64 4.76 10.63
C SER A 262 -23.72 4.99 9.60
N ASN A 263 -24.96 5.22 10.06
CA ASN A 263 -26.06 5.74 9.23
C ASN A 263 -26.40 7.21 9.56
N LEU A 264 -25.67 7.82 10.49
CA LEU A 264 -25.84 9.20 10.93
C LEU A 264 -24.91 10.12 10.15
N SER A 265 -25.39 11.32 9.80
CA SER A 265 -24.53 12.44 9.42
C SER A 265 -23.73 12.95 10.62
N LYS A 266 -22.75 13.82 10.36
CA LYS A 266 -21.98 14.53 11.41
C LYS A 266 -22.82 15.19 12.51
N ASN A 267 -24.05 15.60 12.19
CA ASN A 267 -24.98 16.25 13.12
C ASN A 267 -26.11 15.36 13.64
N GLY A 268 -25.94 14.03 13.53
CA GLY A 268 -26.87 13.05 14.10
C GLY A 268 -28.16 12.85 13.32
N LYS A 269 -28.26 13.31 12.06
CA LYS A 269 -29.41 13.04 11.21
C LYS A 269 -29.22 11.72 10.48
N VAL A 270 -30.21 10.83 10.58
CA VAL A 270 -30.21 9.58 9.80
C VAL A 270 -30.29 9.91 8.32
N LEU A 271 -29.28 9.53 7.55
CA LEU A 271 -29.21 9.80 6.11
C LEU A 271 -30.18 8.93 5.32
N ASN A 272 -30.22 7.63 5.65
CA ASN A 272 -31.13 6.66 5.06
C ASN A 272 -31.42 5.54 6.08
N LYS A 273 -32.69 5.12 6.19
CA LYS A 273 -33.13 4.14 7.19
C LYS A 273 -32.73 2.71 6.85
N ASP A 274 -32.57 2.40 5.57
CA ASP A 274 -32.30 1.04 5.08
C ASP A 274 -30.83 0.82 4.72
N LYS A 275 -30.00 1.86 4.86
CA LYS A 275 -28.59 1.86 4.47
C LYS A 275 -27.68 2.24 5.63
N TYR A 276 -26.46 1.74 5.56
CA TYR A 276 -25.33 2.16 6.39
C TYR A 276 -24.18 2.59 5.50
N TYR A 277 -23.24 3.34 6.07
CA TYR A 277 -22.08 3.85 5.37
C TYR A 277 -20.83 3.33 6.06
N VAL A 278 -19.95 2.69 5.29
CA VAL A 278 -18.59 2.34 5.73
C VAL A 278 -17.68 3.51 5.36
N ILE A 279 -17.04 4.11 6.36
CA ILE A 279 -16.12 5.23 6.20
C ILE A 279 -14.70 4.69 6.38
N LEU A 280 -13.83 4.95 5.42
CA LEU A 280 -12.40 4.63 5.51
C LEU A 280 -11.60 5.91 5.65
N GLU A 281 -10.76 5.97 6.66
CA GLU A 281 -9.72 6.98 6.75
C GLU A 281 -8.46 6.48 6.07
N LEU A 282 -8.01 7.20 5.06
CA LEU A 282 -6.92 6.82 4.16
C LEU A 282 -5.80 7.84 4.24
N GLU A 283 -4.60 7.37 4.53
CA GLU A 283 -3.39 8.11 4.20
C GLU A 283 -2.99 7.75 2.78
N ILE A 284 -2.79 8.74 1.90
CA ILE A 284 -2.29 8.52 0.54
C ILE A 284 -0.98 9.28 0.37
N THR A 285 0.08 8.53 0.10
CA THR A 285 1.44 9.04 -0.10
C THR A 285 1.85 8.92 -1.56
N ASN A 286 2.22 10.04 -2.16
CA ASN A 286 2.88 10.08 -3.45
C ASN A 286 4.38 10.31 -3.26
N ARG A 287 5.19 9.32 -3.65
CA ARG A 287 6.67 9.34 -3.55
C ARG A 287 7.38 9.74 -4.83
N TYR A 288 6.60 9.96 -5.86
CA TYR A 288 7.09 10.46 -7.12
C TYR A 288 7.14 11.98 -7.05
N ARG A 289 8.00 12.57 -7.87
CA ARG A 289 8.08 14.03 -8.01
C ARG A 289 6.89 14.58 -8.78
N GLU A 290 6.25 13.76 -9.59
CA GLU A 290 5.10 14.11 -10.41
C GLU A 290 3.80 13.90 -9.65
N ASP A 291 2.79 14.68 -9.99
CA ASP A 291 1.44 14.53 -9.46
C ASP A 291 0.79 13.29 -10.11
N HIS A 292 0.18 12.43 -9.30
CA HIS A 292 -0.46 11.20 -9.78
C HIS A 292 -1.93 11.14 -9.38
N GLU A 293 -2.76 10.64 -10.29
CA GLU A 293 -4.18 10.42 -10.03
C GLU A 293 -4.35 9.23 -9.09
N PHE A 294 -5.18 9.40 -8.07
CA PHE A 294 -5.62 8.29 -7.23
C PHE A 294 -6.90 7.69 -7.81
N ASN A 295 -6.75 6.55 -8.50
CA ASN A 295 -7.91 5.83 -9.03
C ASN A 295 -8.63 5.07 -7.91
N TYR A 296 -9.53 5.78 -7.23
CA TYR A 296 -10.35 5.25 -6.14
C TYR A 296 -11.26 4.09 -6.54
N VAL A 297 -11.57 3.92 -7.84
CA VAL A 297 -12.39 2.81 -8.36
C VAL A 297 -11.68 1.47 -8.19
N ASN A 298 -10.34 1.49 -8.11
CA ASN A 298 -9.55 0.28 -7.86
C ASN A 298 -9.66 -0.22 -6.41
N LEU A 299 -10.28 0.54 -5.50
CA LEU A 299 -10.53 0.15 -4.11
C LEU A 299 -12.01 -0.21 -3.97
N GLU A 300 -12.32 -1.49 -4.06
CA GLU A 300 -13.69 -1.98 -3.90
C GLU A 300 -13.89 -2.59 -2.51
N LEU A 301 -15.01 -2.25 -1.88
CA LEU A 301 -15.45 -2.91 -0.67
C LEU A 301 -16.14 -4.23 -1.02
N THR A 302 -15.58 -5.32 -0.50
CA THR A 302 -16.04 -6.68 -0.69
C THR A 302 -16.70 -7.15 0.60
N ILE A 303 -18.01 -7.43 0.54
CA ILE A 303 -18.79 -7.94 1.67
C ILE A 303 -19.63 -9.11 1.18
N ASN A 304 -19.44 -10.29 1.77
CA ASN A 304 -20.17 -11.51 1.39
C ASN A 304 -20.20 -11.74 -0.14
N ASN A 305 -19.01 -11.63 -0.78
CA ASN A 305 -18.81 -11.73 -2.24
C ASN A 305 -19.57 -10.70 -3.09
N LYS A 306 -20.12 -9.64 -2.50
CA LYS A 306 -20.62 -8.47 -3.22
C LYS A 306 -19.56 -7.38 -3.24
N TYR A 307 -19.44 -6.72 -4.37
CA TYR A 307 -18.53 -5.60 -4.59
C TYR A 307 -19.30 -4.29 -4.54
N VAL A 308 -18.77 -3.33 -3.79
CA VAL A 308 -19.36 -2.01 -3.56
C VAL A 308 -18.29 -0.96 -3.86
N LEU A 309 -18.61 -0.04 -4.75
CA LEU A 309 -17.77 1.11 -5.08
C LEU A 309 -17.97 2.24 -4.06
N PRO A 310 -16.95 3.08 -3.83
CA PRO A 310 -17.11 4.25 -2.97
C PRO A 310 -18.03 5.29 -3.64
N ASP A 311 -18.83 5.98 -2.83
CA ASP A 311 -19.68 7.10 -3.22
C ASP A 311 -19.05 8.41 -2.75
N LEU A 312 -18.46 9.16 -3.69
CA LEU A 312 -17.84 10.45 -3.39
C LEU A 312 -18.87 11.52 -3.01
N SER A 313 -20.14 11.37 -3.43
CA SER A 313 -21.19 12.35 -3.22
C SER A 313 -21.78 12.33 -1.81
N ILE A 314 -21.63 11.23 -1.08
CA ILE A 314 -22.09 11.12 0.31
C ILE A 314 -21.01 11.52 1.31
N ALA A 315 -19.74 11.55 0.90
CA ALA A 315 -18.60 11.75 1.78
C ALA A 315 -18.61 13.10 2.54
N HIS A 316 -19.26 14.15 2.02
CA HIS A 316 -19.35 15.44 2.72
C HIS A 316 -20.18 15.38 4.02
N TYR A 317 -21.05 14.38 4.19
CA TYR A 317 -21.77 14.16 5.45
C TYR A 317 -20.86 13.59 6.56
N PHE A 318 -19.65 13.17 6.19
CA PHE A 318 -18.66 12.51 7.04
C PHE A 318 -17.36 13.31 7.19
N ASN A 319 -17.38 14.60 6.85
CA ASN A 319 -16.18 15.44 6.84
C ASN A 319 -15.59 15.75 8.24
N ASP A 320 -16.22 15.27 9.30
CA ASP A 320 -15.72 15.21 10.67
C ASP A 320 -14.75 14.04 10.93
N TYR A 321 -14.74 13.02 10.06
CA TYR A 321 -13.69 11.98 10.03
C TYR A 321 -12.47 12.41 9.19
N GLY A 322 -12.59 13.45 8.36
CA GLY A 322 -11.47 13.97 7.58
C GLY A 322 -11.89 14.58 6.25
N THR A 323 -10.91 14.80 5.38
CA THR A 323 -11.12 15.46 4.08
C THR A 323 -11.74 14.50 3.06
N PRO A 324 -12.97 14.73 2.56
CA PRO A 324 -13.54 13.89 1.51
C PRO A 324 -12.66 13.87 0.25
N TYR A 325 -12.35 12.67 -0.26
CA TYR A 325 -11.67 12.58 -1.55
C TYR A 325 -12.60 13.05 -2.68
N SER A 326 -12.08 13.92 -3.55
CA SER A 326 -12.87 14.60 -4.59
C SER A 326 -12.43 14.28 -6.02
N GLY A 327 -11.61 13.25 -6.22
CA GLY A 327 -11.12 12.87 -7.56
C GLY A 327 -9.92 13.68 -8.05
N THR A 328 -9.18 14.33 -7.14
CA THR A 328 -8.03 15.16 -7.50
C THR A 328 -6.72 14.38 -7.52
N TYR A 329 -5.75 14.88 -8.29
CA TYR A 329 -4.36 14.41 -8.25
C TYR A 329 -3.74 14.57 -6.86
N ILE A 330 -2.92 13.59 -6.48
CA ILE A 330 -2.09 13.63 -5.28
C ILE A 330 -0.76 14.25 -5.65
N LYS A 331 -0.40 15.35 -4.99
CA LYS A 331 0.81 16.11 -5.31
C LYS A 331 2.06 15.27 -5.09
N GLY A 332 3.06 15.43 -5.96
CA GLY A 332 4.34 14.78 -5.80
C GLY A 332 4.99 15.07 -4.45
N ASN A 333 5.62 14.07 -3.85
CA ASN A 333 6.29 14.12 -2.54
C ASN A 333 5.39 14.63 -1.40
N THR A 334 4.11 14.24 -1.39
CA THR A 334 3.16 14.57 -0.31
C THR A 334 2.50 13.33 0.26
N SER A 335 2.15 13.38 1.55
CA SER A 335 1.26 12.43 2.20
C SER A 335 0.06 13.21 2.72
N ASN A 336 -1.14 12.84 2.27
CA ASN A 336 -2.37 13.54 2.61
C ASN A 336 -3.42 12.55 3.09
N ASP A 337 -4.21 12.98 4.07
CA ASP A 337 -5.31 12.21 4.62
C ASP A 337 -6.62 12.52 3.90
N TYR A 338 -7.34 11.45 3.52
CA TYR A 338 -8.63 11.52 2.88
C TYR A 338 -9.61 10.52 3.50
N ILE A 339 -10.90 10.73 3.22
CA ILE A 339 -11.93 9.73 3.49
C ILE A 339 -12.57 9.22 2.20
N LEU A 340 -12.84 7.91 2.15
CA LEU A 340 -13.72 7.26 1.18
C LEU A 340 -14.91 6.65 1.92
N VAL A 341 -16.11 6.76 1.33
CA VAL A 341 -17.34 6.27 1.95
C VAL A 341 -18.05 5.31 1.01
N TYR A 342 -18.57 4.20 1.54
CA TYR A 342 -19.25 3.16 0.79
C TYR A 342 -20.66 2.97 1.35
N GLU A 343 -21.68 2.96 0.48
CA GLU A 343 -23.06 2.69 0.89
C GLU A 343 -23.35 1.18 0.86
N ILE A 344 -23.87 0.66 1.98
CA ILE A 344 -24.21 -0.75 2.14
C ILE A 344 -25.64 -0.94 2.67
N ASP A 345 -26.24 -2.09 2.38
CA ASP A 345 -27.54 -2.46 2.95
C ASP A 345 -27.42 -2.78 4.45
N LYS A 346 -28.43 -2.42 5.26
CA LYS A 346 -28.44 -2.63 6.73
C LYS A 346 -28.21 -4.09 7.15
N ASN A 347 -28.51 -5.06 6.30
CA ASN A 347 -28.30 -6.49 6.58
C ASN A 347 -26.82 -6.95 6.46
N LEU A 348 -25.93 -6.11 5.92
CA LEU A 348 -24.52 -6.44 5.70
C LEU A 348 -23.60 -5.99 6.83
N ILE A 349 -24.11 -5.32 7.87
CA ILE A 349 -23.31 -4.69 8.93
C ILE A 349 -22.49 -5.70 9.75
N ASN A 350 -23.01 -6.92 9.95
CA ASN A 350 -22.38 -7.95 10.77
C ASN A 350 -21.54 -8.95 9.95
N GLN A 351 -21.12 -8.56 8.74
CA GLN A 351 -20.32 -9.41 7.86
C GLN A 351 -18.85 -9.01 7.92
N ASP A 352 -17.97 -9.86 7.40
CA ASP A 352 -16.56 -9.51 7.24
C ASP A 352 -16.40 -8.48 6.11
N PHE A 353 -15.68 -7.39 6.41
CA PHE A 353 -15.41 -6.30 5.49
C PHE A 353 -13.98 -6.43 4.94
N LEU A 354 -13.86 -6.50 3.62
CA LEU A 354 -12.58 -6.59 2.93
C LEU A 354 -12.47 -5.49 1.87
N ILE A 355 -11.39 -4.71 1.87
CA ILE A 355 -11.05 -3.88 0.71
C ILE A 355 -10.22 -4.72 -0.25
N THR A 356 -10.70 -4.83 -1.48
CA THR A 356 -10.01 -5.48 -2.58
C THR A 356 -9.41 -4.39 -3.47
N VAL A 357 -8.10 -4.48 -3.68
CA VAL A 357 -7.32 -3.54 -4.49
C VAL A 357 -6.95 -4.21 -5.81
N TYR A 358 -7.37 -3.63 -6.92
CA TYR A 358 -7.14 -4.20 -8.26
C TYR A 358 -5.98 -3.52 -8.98
N SER A 359 -5.20 -4.28 -9.76
CA SER A 359 -4.12 -3.76 -10.61
C SER A 359 -4.61 -2.94 -11.80
N HIS A 360 -5.83 -3.19 -12.28
CA HIS A 360 -6.44 -2.42 -13.36
C HIS A 360 -7.95 -2.64 -13.31
N TYR A 361 -8.75 -1.59 -13.52
CA TYR A 361 -10.20 -1.71 -13.61
C TYR A 361 -10.60 -1.92 -15.09
N ASP A 362 -11.13 -3.10 -15.44
CA ASP A 362 -11.52 -3.46 -16.81
C ASP A 362 -12.92 -2.95 -17.22
N GLY A 363 -13.56 -2.10 -16.42
CA GLY A 363 -14.79 -1.39 -16.81
C GLY A 363 -16.01 -2.25 -17.14
N SER A 364 -15.90 -3.58 -17.11
CA SER A 364 -16.99 -4.50 -17.38
C SER A 364 -17.63 -4.95 -16.07
N VAL A 365 -18.95 -5.09 -16.06
CA VAL A 365 -19.69 -5.64 -14.92
C VAL A 365 -19.24 -7.09 -14.72
N GLY A 366 -18.37 -7.34 -13.74
CA GLY A 366 -17.69 -8.63 -13.54
C GLY A 366 -16.33 -8.78 -14.24
N GLY A 367 -15.77 -7.69 -14.79
CA GLY A 367 -14.41 -7.61 -15.33
C GLY A 367 -13.37 -7.58 -14.23
N ILE A 368 -13.00 -8.76 -13.74
CA ILE A 368 -12.03 -8.92 -12.67
C ILE A 368 -10.64 -8.59 -13.24
N GLY A 369 -10.15 -7.38 -13.01
CA GLY A 369 -8.72 -7.11 -13.04
C GLY A 369 -7.99 -8.04 -12.07
N THR A 370 -6.69 -8.26 -12.26
CA THR A 370 -5.93 -9.09 -11.32
C THR A 370 -5.96 -8.45 -9.93
N VAL A 371 -6.53 -9.16 -8.95
CA VAL A 371 -6.53 -8.73 -7.54
C VAL A 371 -5.08 -8.59 -7.10
N ASN A 372 -4.69 -7.39 -6.68
CA ASN A 372 -3.34 -7.09 -6.25
C ASN A 372 -3.21 -7.28 -4.73
N HIS A 373 -4.13 -6.68 -3.96
CA HIS A 373 -4.11 -6.74 -2.49
C HIS A 373 -5.52 -6.91 -1.90
N ARG A 374 -5.59 -7.51 -0.70
CA ARG A 374 -6.81 -7.60 0.11
C ARG A 374 -6.52 -7.09 1.51
N ILE A 375 -7.44 -6.33 2.07
CA ILE A 375 -7.28 -5.65 3.36
C ILE A 375 -8.48 -5.97 4.22
N SER A 376 -8.27 -6.60 5.37
CA SER A 376 -9.33 -6.82 6.35
C SER A 376 -9.58 -5.53 7.13
N LEU A 377 -10.84 -5.13 7.21
CA LEU A 377 -11.28 -4.02 8.03
C LEU A 377 -11.89 -4.53 9.34
N ASP A 378 -11.77 -3.75 10.40
CA ASP A 378 -12.43 -3.98 11.69
C ASP A 378 -13.20 -2.72 12.13
N PRO A 379 -14.31 -2.40 11.42
CA PRO A 379 -14.91 -1.09 11.54
C PRO A 379 -15.60 -0.85 12.89
N THR A 380 -15.36 0.33 13.46
CA THR A 380 -16.05 0.76 14.67
C THR A 380 -17.49 1.18 14.34
N LEU A 381 -18.47 0.50 14.95
CA LEU A 381 -19.89 0.79 14.77
C LEU A 381 -20.33 1.99 15.62
N ILE A 382 -20.85 3.02 14.98
CA ILE A 382 -21.53 4.14 15.63
C ILE A 382 -23.04 3.88 15.61
N ASP A 383 -23.61 3.62 16.79
CA ASP A 383 -25.04 3.35 16.98
C ASP A 383 -25.90 4.56 16.53
N GLU A 384 -27.06 4.26 15.97
CA GLU A 384 -28.09 5.24 15.61
C GLU A 384 -28.76 5.88 16.86
N ASN A 385 -28.66 5.23 18.01
CA ASN A 385 -29.23 5.73 19.27
C ASN A 385 -28.48 6.97 19.77
N ILE A 386 -29.15 8.13 19.73
CA ILE A 386 -28.61 9.39 20.23
C ILE A 386 -28.68 9.42 21.77
N ILE A 387 -27.50 9.46 22.41
CA ILE A 387 -27.35 9.71 23.84
C ILE A 387 -27.53 11.21 24.08
N SER A 388 -28.64 11.59 24.72
CA SER A 388 -28.99 12.99 24.97
C SER A 388 -28.75 13.38 26.43
N ASN A 389 -27.93 14.41 26.63
CA ASN A 389 -27.57 14.97 27.92
C ASN A 389 -28.21 16.36 28.07
N ASN A 390 -28.93 16.60 29.16
CA ASN A 390 -29.46 17.93 29.48
C ASN A 390 -28.43 18.71 30.29
N VAL A 391 -28.15 19.94 29.87
CA VAL A 391 -27.08 20.78 30.42
C VAL A 391 -27.61 22.18 30.76
N SER A 392 -27.17 22.74 31.88
CA SER A 392 -27.47 24.11 32.29
C SER A 392 -26.49 25.11 31.70
N LEU A 393 -26.92 26.37 31.55
CA LEU A 393 -26.02 27.49 31.20
C LEU A 393 -24.79 27.56 32.12
N GLY A 394 -23.66 27.98 31.56
CA GLY A 394 -22.37 28.06 32.23
C GLY A 394 -21.67 26.72 32.51
N THR A 395 -22.25 25.59 32.10
CA THR A 395 -21.63 24.28 32.29
C THR A 395 -20.66 23.99 31.15
N ASN A 396 -19.44 23.58 31.49
CA ASN A 396 -18.45 23.19 30.49
C ASN A 396 -18.76 21.80 29.90
N ILE A 397 -18.97 21.74 28.58
CA ILE A 397 -19.22 20.51 27.83
C ILE A 397 -17.91 20.03 27.23
N ASN A 398 -17.41 18.89 27.73
CA ASN A 398 -16.24 18.23 27.18
C ASN A 398 -16.63 17.29 26.02
N LEU A 399 -15.95 17.41 24.89
CA LEU A 399 -16.27 16.71 23.64
C LEU A 399 -15.33 15.53 23.33
N SER A 400 -14.48 15.11 24.27
CA SER A 400 -13.47 14.03 24.09
C SER A 400 -14.03 12.70 23.61
N ASN A 401 -15.29 12.40 23.93
CA ASN A 401 -15.97 11.18 23.49
C ASN A 401 -16.64 11.31 22.10
N THR A 402 -16.35 12.38 21.36
CA THR A 402 -16.90 12.68 20.04
C THR A 402 -15.77 12.86 19.02
N ASN A 403 -16.13 12.95 17.74
CA ASN A 403 -15.20 13.30 16.66
C ASN A 403 -14.57 14.69 16.78
N LEU A 404 -14.99 15.52 17.76
CA LEU A 404 -14.37 16.81 18.06
C LEU A 404 -13.24 16.72 19.10
N GLY A 405 -12.83 15.53 19.54
CA GLY A 405 -11.62 15.35 20.37
C GLY A 405 -11.66 16.18 21.65
N ASN A 406 -10.52 16.71 22.09
CA ASN A 406 -10.42 17.43 23.37
C ASN A 406 -11.04 18.84 23.35
N SER A 407 -11.93 19.12 22.40
CA SER A 407 -12.67 20.37 22.33
C SER A 407 -13.60 20.57 23.53
N GLU A 408 -13.81 21.82 23.89
CA GLU A 408 -14.70 22.24 24.98
C GLU A 408 -15.66 23.31 24.48
N PHE A 409 -16.90 23.25 24.95
CA PHE A 409 -17.97 24.18 24.54
C PHE A 409 -18.81 24.62 25.73
N VAL A 410 -19.00 25.93 25.87
CA VAL A 410 -19.81 26.55 26.93
C VAL A 410 -20.71 27.61 26.35
N ILE A 411 -21.98 27.61 26.74
CA ILE A 411 -22.86 28.78 26.58
C ILE A 411 -22.99 29.46 27.93
N LEU A 412 -22.50 30.69 28.02
CA LEU A 412 -22.47 31.48 29.25
C LEU A 412 -23.80 32.20 29.47
N ASP A 413 -24.31 32.87 28.44
CA ASP A 413 -25.52 33.68 28.51
C ASP A 413 -26.17 33.83 27.13
N TYR A 414 -27.40 34.36 27.10
CA TYR A 414 -28.13 34.63 25.86
C TYR A 414 -28.95 35.93 25.94
N GLU A 415 -29.15 36.57 24.79
CA GLU A 415 -30.02 37.75 24.66
C GLU A 415 -30.83 37.69 23.37
N PHE A 416 -32.12 38.06 23.45
CA PHE A 416 -32.94 38.34 22.27
C PHE A 416 -32.97 39.86 22.01
N THR A 417 -32.56 40.28 20.82
CA THR A 417 -32.55 41.70 20.44
C THR A 417 -32.83 41.91 18.95
N ARG A 418 -33.32 43.10 18.60
CA ARG A 418 -33.50 43.50 17.19
C ARG A 418 -32.23 44.09 16.58
N ARG A 419 -31.30 44.56 17.42
CA ARG A 419 -30.08 45.25 17.01
C ARG A 419 -28.96 44.89 17.97
N TYR A 420 -27.86 44.39 17.44
CA TYR A 420 -26.64 44.10 18.17
C TYR A 420 -25.49 44.96 17.64
N GLU A 421 -24.89 45.76 18.53
CA GLU A 421 -23.72 46.56 18.22
C GLU A 421 -22.47 45.81 18.67
N TYR A 422 -21.45 45.76 17.81
CA TYR A 422 -20.21 45.07 18.10
C TYR A 422 -19.00 45.94 17.73
N THR A 423 -17.90 45.76 18.45
CA THR A 423 -16.63 46.42 18.15
C THR A 423 -15.73 45.49 17.36
N TYR A 424 -14.98 46.03 16.42
CA TYR A 424 -13.98 45.29 15.64
C TYR A 424 -12.84 46.23 15.24
N ASP A 425 -11.68 45.65 14.98
CA ASP A 425 -10.53 46.41 14.49
C ASP A 425 -10.55 46.51 12.97
N TYR A 426 -10.73 47.73 12.45
CA TYR A 426 -10.64 48.00 11.02
C TYR A 426 -9.20 48.36 10.64
N CYS A 427 -8.51 47.45 9.95
CA CYS A 427 -7.13 47.64 9.54
C CYS A 427 -7.04 48.19 8.11
N LEU A 428 -6.50 49.40 7.96
CA LEU A 428 -6.19 49.98 6.64
C LEU A 428 -4.95 49.30 6.00
N ASN A 429 -4.05 48.77 6.83
CA ASN A 429 -2.81 48.09 6.49
C ASN A 429 -2.42 47.17 7.67
N SER A 430 -1.47 46.23 7.48
CA SER A 430 -1.04 45.26 8.51
C SER A 430 -0.57 45.86 9.84
N ASN A 431 -0.19 47.15 9.87
CA ASN A 431 0.37 47.81 11.05
C ASN A 431 -0.50 48.97 11.59
N LYS A 432 -1.71 49.20 11.05
CA LYS A 432 -2.60 50.29 11.49
C LYS A 432 -4.05 49.84 11.49
N CYS A 433 -4.56 49.55 12.68
CA CYS A 433 -5.96 49.19 12.92
C CYS A 433 -6.64 50.27 13.78
N ILE A 434 -7.91 50.53 13.47
CA ILE A 434 -8.74 51.54 14.15
C ILE A 434 -9.95 50.80 14.76
N PRO A 435 -10.20 50.95 16.07
CA PRO A 435 -11.37 50.37 16.69
C PRO A 435 -12.62 51.01 16.07
N SER A 436 -13.47 50.18 15.49
CA SER A 436 -14.66 50.57 14.75
C SER A 436 -15.87 49.84 15.31
N THR A 437 -17.05 50.44 15.18
CA THR A 437 -18.30 49.84 15.62
C THR A 437 -19.10 49.41 14.41
N GLY A 438 -19.51 48.14 14.39
CA GLY A 438 -20.45 47.59 13.42
C GLY A 438 -21.80 47.29 14.08
N ILE A 439 -22.81 47.09 13.24
CA ILE A 439 -24.18 46.82 13.70
C ILE A 439 -24.74 45.65 12.89
N VAL A 440 -25.27 44.66 13.57
CA VAL A 440 -26.17 43.66 12.99
C VAL A 440 -27.59 44.02 13.40
N SER A 441 -28.46 44.30 12.42
CA SER A 441 -29.86 44.61 12.66
C SER A 441 -30.75 43.89 11.65
N ILE A 442 -31.96 43.56 12.09
CA ILE A 442 -33.03 43.00 11.24
C ILE A 442 -33.91 44.10 10.61
N ASP A 443 -33.79 45.36 11.06
CA ASP A 443 -34.71 46.45 10.72
C ASP A 443 -34.58 46.91 9.24
N TYR A 444 -33.48 46.57 8.57
CA TYR A 444 -33.18 46.97 7.18
C TYR A 444 -33.39 45.85 6.15
N THR A 445 -33.92 44.69 6.57
CA THR A 445 -34.17 43.55 5.68
C THR A 445 -35.63 43.50 5.24
N SER A 446 -35.91 43.07 4.00
CA SER A 446 -37.28 42.84 3.50
C SER A 446 -38.08 41.81 4.31
N ASP A 447 -37.40 41.02 5.15
CA ASP A 447 -37.94 40.01 6.07
C ASP A 447 -38.07 40.50 7.54
N GLY A 448 -37.76 41.78 7.82
CA GLY A 448 -37.48 42.31 9.17
C GLY A 448 -38.65 42.33 10.18
N THR A 449 -39.86 41.94 9.79
CA THR A 449 -41.02 41.89 10.70
C THR A 449 -41.16 40.55 11.43
N ASN A 450 -40.61 39.45 10.91
CA ASN A 450 -40.83 38.10 11.43
C ASN A 450 -39.55 37.44 12.01
N LYS A 451 -38.52 38.23 12.29
CA LYS A 451 -37.24 37.75 12.80
C LYS A 451 -36.83 38.51 14.05
N THR A 452 -35.92 37.93 14.82
CA THR A 452 -35.17 38.54 15.92
C THR A 452 -33.73 38.01 15.90
N LEU A 453 -32.82 38.63 16.64
CA LEU A 453 -31.46 38.12 16.84
C LEU A 453 -31.40 37.39 18.17
N LEU A 454 -30.94 36.15 18.15
CA LEU A 454 -30.45 35.44 19.33
C LEU A 454 -28.93 35.63 19.38
N VAL A 455 -28.46 36.35 20.40
CA VAL A 455 -27.04 36.55 20.67
C VAL A 455 -26.63 35.62 21.79
N LEU A 456 -25.64 34.76 21.54
CA LEU A 456 -25.11 33.83 22.52
C LEU A 456 -23.71 34.27 22.94
N ASP A 457 -23.52 34.38 24.25
CA ASP A 457 -22.22 34.49 24.88
C ASP A 457 -21.66 33.07 25.07
N TYR A 458 -20.50 32.78 24.50
CA TYR A 458 -19.98 31.42 24.42
C TYR A 458 -18.47 31.38 24.62
N ASP A 459 -17.99 30.22 25.06
CA ASP A 459 -16.58 29.86 25.05
C ASP A 459 -16.43 28.57 24.26
N LEU A 460 -15.50 28.55 23.30
CA LEU A 460 -15.24 27.41 22.42
C LEU A 460 -13.74 27.23 22.28
N SER A 461 -13.24 26.12 22.79
CA SER A 461 -11.89 25.63 22.56
C SER A 461 -11.96 24.45 21.60
N LEU A 462 -11.27 24.52 20.46
CA LEU A 462 -11.21 23.43 19.49
C LEU A 462 -9.85 22.74 19.55
N ASP A 463 -9.88 21.41 19.57
CA ASP A 463 -8.68 20.59 19.41
C ASP A 463 -8.12 20.79 17.99
N GLU A 464 -6.87 21.25 17.87
CA GLU A 464 -6.25 21.55 16.57
C GLU A 464 -5.81 20.28 15.81
N GLU A 465 -5.69 19.14 16.49
CA GLU A 465 -5.17 17.89 15.91
C GLU A 465 -6.26 17.02 15.27
N ILE A 466 -7.54 17.35 15.43
CA ILE A 466 -8.64 16.54 14.89
C ILE A 466 -8.80 16.68 13.37
N PRO A 467 -9.25 15.63 12.66
CA PRO A 467 -9.45 15.67 11.21
C PRO A 467 -10.40 16.78 10.73
N TYR A 468 -11.41 17.14 11.52
CA TYR A 468 -12.36 18.21 11.20
C TYR A 468 -11.66 19.57 10.96
N MET A 469 -10.56 19.86 11.66
CA MET A 469 -9.82 21.13 11.54
C MET A 469 -9.06 21.25 10.22
N ASN A 470 -8.80 20.14 9.52
CA ASN A 470 -8.22 20.17 8.17
C ASN A 470 -9.23 20.70 7.13
N VAL A 471 -10.53 20.52 7.40
CA VAL A 471 -11.61 20.91 6.48
C VAL A 471 -12.24 22.24 6.88
N LYS A 472 -12.52 22.44 8.16
CA LYS A 472 -13.23 23.63 8.68
C LYS A 472 -12.61 24.13 9.98
N LYS A 473 -12.08 25.36 9.96
CA LYS A 473 -11.32 25.95 11.09
C LYS A 473 -12.07 26.99 11.93
N SER A 474 -13.33 27.31 11.60
CA SER A 474 -14.02 28.44 12.21
C SER A 474 -15.07 28.03 13.23
N PHE A 475 -15.22 28.82 14.30
CA PHE A 475 -16.36 28.71 15.23
C PHE A 475 -17.69 28.68 14.47
N LYS A 476 -17.80 29.46 13.39
CA LYS A 476 -19.01 29.50 12.56
C LYS A 476 -19.40 28.13 12.04
N SER A 477 -18.41 27.39 11.57
CA SER A 477 -18.60 26.04 11.06
C SER A 477 -19.13 25.10 12.13
N VAL A 478 -18.64 25.20 13.37
CA VAL A 478 -19.09 24.38 14.50
C VAL A 478 -20.55 24.64 14.82
N PHE A 479 -20.95 25.90 14.94
CA PHE A 479 -22.35 26.26 15.16
C PHE A 479 -23.24 25.79 14.01
N GLU A 480 -22.88 26.05 12.75
CA GLU A 480 -23.73 25.72 11.60
C GLU A 480 -23.81 24.22 11.28
N ASP A 481 -22.75 23.47 11.58
CA ASP A 481 -22.73 22.03 11.35
C ASP A 481 -23.41 21.27 12.49
N TYR A 482 -23.13 21.59 13.76
CA TYR A 482 -23.51 20.75 14.90
C TYR A 482 -24.62 21.32 15.77
N THR A 483 -25.05 22.57 15.59
CA THR A 483 -26.08 23.17 16.47
C THR A 483 -27.43 23.37 15.78
N GLU A 484 -28.49 23.17 16.55
CA GLU A 484 -29.89 23.42 16.16
C GLU A 484 -30.62 24.07 17.34
N ILE A 485 -31.54 24.98 17.06
CA ILE A 485 -32.39 25.59 18.08
C ILE A 485 -33.73 24.87 18.09
N ILE A 486 -34.11 24.33 19.25
CA ILE A 486 -35.39 23.68 19.46
C ILE A 486 -36.20 24.53 20.43
N TYR A 487 -37.42 24.89 20.05
CA TYR A 487 -38.30 25.66 20.93
C TYR A 487 -39.73 25.14 20.94
N GLN A 488 -40.43 25.36 22.04
CA GLN A 488 -41.81 24.96 22.23
C GLN A 488 -42.71 26.19 22.34
N LEU A 489 -43.72 26.27 21.48
CA LEU A 489 -44.68 27.38 21.47
C LEU A 489 -46.09 26.79 21.36
N ASN A 490 -46.95 27.11 22.33
CA ASN A 490 -48.35 26.65 22.35
C ASN A 490 -48.49 25.11 22.23
N GLY A 491 -47.59 24.36 22.89
CA GLY A 491 -47.57 22.89 22.86
C GLY A 491 -47.04 22.26 21.56
N LYS A 492 -46.56 23.04 20.59
CA LYS A 492 -45.88 22.54 19.39
C LYS A 492 -44.38 22.74 19.50
N THR A 493 -43.60 21.76 19.04
CA THR A 493 -42.14 21.84 18.98
C THR A 493 -41.70 22.24 17.58
N TYR A 494 -40.83 23.24 17.52
CA TYR A 494 -40.21 23.75 16.31
C TYR A 494 -38.70 23.52 16.38
N SER A 495 -38.10 23.30 15.23
CA SER A 495 -36.65 23.11 15.08
C SER A 495 -36.14 24.09 14.03
N TYR A 496 -35.03 24.75 14.33
CA TYR A 496 -34.42 25.77 13.51
C TYR A 496 -32.93 25.52 13.36
N LYS A 497 -32.48 25.27 12.13
CA LYS A 497 -31.06 25.11 11.81
C LYS A 497 -30.33 26.43 12.03
N VAL A 498 -29.22 26.39 12.76
CA VAL A 498 -28.41 27.59 13.02
C VAL A 498 -27.72 28.06 11.74
N THR A 499 -27.75 29.37 11.52
CA THR A 499 -26.97 30.08 10.50
C THR A 499 -26.54 31.40 11.11
N LEU A 500 -25.24 31.66 11.14
CA LEU A 500 -24.72 32.83 11.83
C LEU A 500 -24.84 34.08 10.95
N ALA A 501 -25.34 35.15 11.56
CA ALA A 501 -25.35 36.48 11.00
C ALA A 501 -24.08 37.28 11.33
N ASN A 502 -23.09 36.64 11.95
CA ASN A 502 -21.81 37.24 12.30
C ASN A 502 -21.12 37.83 11.05
N PRO A 503 -20.64 39.08 11.13
CA PRO A 503 -19.71 39.62 10.15
C PRO A 503 -18.40 38.84 10.17
N THR A 504 -17.58 38.98 9.12
CA THR A 504 -16.28 38.28 9.04
C THR A 504 -15.29 38.77 10.09
N SER A 505 -15.46 39.99 10.58
CA SER A 505 -14.57 40.66 11.54
C SER A 505 -14.97 40.49 13.01
N TYR A 506 -15.93 39.61 13.34
CA TYR A 506 -16.45 39.47 14.70
C TYR A 506 -16.82 38.02 15.04
N ASP A 507 -16.20 37.49 16.09
CA ASP A 507 -16.32 36.12 16.56
C ASP A 507 -16.57 35.99 18.08
N GLU A 508 -16.47 37.06 18.87
CA GLU A 508 -16.63 36.98 20.35
C GLU A 508 -18.02 36.48 20.80
N LYS A 509 -19.10 36.79 20.06
CA LYS A 509 -20.44 36.27 20.33
C LYS A 509 -21.08 35.67 19.09
N ALA A 510 -21.88 34.62 19.26
CA ALA A 510 -22.60 33.99 18.16
C ALA A 510 -23.94 34.71 17.96
N ILE A 511 -24.12 35.33 16.79
CA ILE A 511 -25.32 36.10 16.44
C ILE A 511 -26.13 35.29 15.43
N ILE A 512 -27.33 34.88 15.82
CA ILE A 512 -28.19 33.99 15.02
C ILE A 512 -29.48 34.72 14.69
N LYS A 513 -29.87 34.75 13.41
CA LYS A 513 -31.19 35.23 13.00
C LYS A 513 -32.22 34.12 13.21
N VAL A 514 -33.21 34.34 14.05
CA VAL A 514 -34.25 33.36 14.40
C VAL A 514 -35.66 33.95 14.20
N PRO A 515 -36.72 33.13 14.06
CA PRO A 515 -38.10 33.62 14.01
C PRO A 515 -38.47 34.43 15.25
N SER A 516 -39.15 35.57 15.11
CA SER A 516 -39.52 36.43 16.25
C SER A 516 -40.48 35.78 17.24
N GLU A 517 -41.25 34.78 16.80
CA GLU A 517 -42.16 34.01 17.67
C GLU A 517 -41.44 33.25 18.80
N ILE A 518 -40.13 33.01 18.66
CA ILE A 518 -39.32 32.31 19.66
C ILE A 518 -39.23 33.07 21.00
N GLU A 519 -39.36 34.40 20.99
CA GLU A 519 -39.33 35.23 22.21
C GLU A 519 -40.52 34.92 23.14
N ASN A 520 -41.62 34.39 22.56
CA ASN A 520 -42.83 34.02 23.30
C ASN A 520 -42.89 32.50 23.57
N ALA A 521 -41.82 31.76 23.30
CA ALA A 521 -41.78 30.31 23.50
C ALA A 521 -41.72 29.95 24.99
N ASP A 522 -42.39 28.86 25.35
CA ASP A 522 -42.42 28.33 26.71
C ASP A 522 -41.08 27.68 27.12
N ARG A 523 -40.30 27.25 26.13
CA ARG A 523 -38.99 26.62 26.28
C ARG A 523 -38.17 26.85 25.04
N VAL A 524 -36.89 27.18 25.22
CA VAL A 524 -35.92 27.31 24.13
C VAL A 524 -34.64 26.57 24.52
N GLU A 525 -34.14 25.73 23.62
CA GLU A 525 -32.92 24.95 23.80
C GLU A 525 -31.99 25.16 22.61
N LEU A 526 -30.70 25.34 22.90
CA LEU A 526 -29.64 25.11 21.92
C LEU A 526 -29.22 23.65 22.03
N VAL A 527 -29.30 22.92 20.92
CA VAL A 527 -28.95 21.50 20.87
C VAL A 527 -27.69 21.33 20.04
N LEU A 528 -26.60 20.94 20.70
CA LEU A 528 -25.35 20.53 20.06
C LEU A 528 -25.40 19.02 19.83
N THR A 529 -25.33 18.57 18.57
CA THR A 529 -25.33 17.13 18.23
C THR A 529 -24.15 16.80 17.35
N ILE A 530 -23.34 15.84 17.80
CA ILE A 530 -22.20 15.30 17.08
C ILE A 530 -22.42 13.79 17.01
N ARG A 531 -22.73 13.30 15.81
CA ARG A 531 -23.09 11.89 15.58
C ARG A 531 -24.19 11.41 16.54
N ASN A 532 -23.89 10.43 17.38
CA ASN A 532 -24.81 9.80 18.33
C ASN A 532 -24.78 10.44 19.72
N ILE A 533 -24.13 11.58 19.91
CA ILE A 533 -24.07 12.30 21.19
C ILE A 533 -24.71 13.68 21.02
N SER A 534 -25.63 14.02 21.91
CA SER A 534 -26.37 15.28 21.89
C SER A 534 -26.38 15.94 23.27
N TYR A 535 -26.16 17.26 23.30
CA TYR A 535 -26.24 18.10 24.47
C TYR A 535 -27.35 19.14 24.28
N ARG A 536 -28.34 19.14 25.18
CA ARG A 536 -29.46 20.08 25.18
C ARG A 536 -29.22 21.15 26.24
N ILE A 537 -28.90 22.34 25.80
CA ILE A 537 -28.61 23.51 26.64
C ILE A 537 -29.88 24.34 26.74
N ARG A 538 -30.43 24.46 27.94
CA ARG A 538 -31.67 25.21 28.16
C ARG A 538 -31.38 26.71 28.24
N LEU A 539 -32.05 27.50 27.39
CA LEU A 539 -32.01 28.96 27.39
C LEU A 539 -33.20 29.55 28.16
N ILE A 540 -34.45 29.13 27.83
CA ILE A 540 -35.71 29.50 28.53
C ILE A 540 -36.30 28.30 29.26
#